data_AF-A0A2E6PBX4-F1
#
_entry.id   AF-A0A2E6PBX4-F1
#
_cell.length_a   1.000
_cell.length_b   1.000
_cell.length_c   1.000
_cell.angle_alpha   90.00
_cell.angle_beta   90.00
_cell.angle_gamma   90.00
#
_symmetry.space_group_name_H-M   'P 1'
#
loop_
_entity.id
_entity.type
_entity.pdbx_description
1 polymer ?
#
loop_
_entity_poly.entity_id
_entity_poly.type
_entity_poly.pdbx_seq_one_letter_code
_entity_poly.pdbx_strand_id
1 'polypeptide(L)'
;MFTQSEIDLLQDLAERREKIEKTEQQIALKQGLLKAAETRIEKRVSELKQLELTIKGLIKDHDDQQEKKMNSLVKIYEAMKPKDAARIFEQLDIDTILLVAERMKERRLAPVMAQMNPEKAKDITIKLSKLRELPLPGTVIVQ
;
A
#
# COMPACT_ATOMS: atom_id res chain seq x y z
N MET A 1 -23.29 28.00 -73.03
CA MET A 1 -22.04 28.42 -72.35
C MET A 1 -22.42 28.87 -70.96
N PHE A 2 -21.68 28.47 -69.93
CA PHE A 2 -21.90 28.93 -68.57
C PHE A 2 -21.64 30.44 -68.47
N THR A 3 -22.38 31.12 -67.61
CA THR A 3 -22.17 32.54 -67.31
C THR A 3 -20.94 32.71 -66.42
N GLN A 4 -20.29 33.88 -66.47
CA GLN A 4 -19.10 34.16 -65.64
C GLN A 4 -19.39 33.93 -64.15
N SER A 5 -20.58 34.31 -63.68
CA SER A 5 -21.00 34.15 -62.29
C SER A 5 -21.17 32.68 -61.88
N GLU A 6 -21.62 31.81 -62.79
CA GLU A 6 -21.70 30.36 -62.54
C GLU A 6 -20.30 29.72 -62.47
N ILE A 7 -19.36 30.20 -63.29
CA ILE A 7 -17.97 29.74 -63.27
C ILE A 7 -17.30 30.14 -61.94
N ASP A 8 -17.46 31.38 -61.50
CA ASP A 8 -16.89 31.87 -60.24
C ASP A 8 -17.47 31.11 -59.02
N LEU A 9 -18.78 30.83 -59.01
CA LEU A 9 -19.44 30.04 -57.97
C LEU A 9 -18.90 28.60 -57.93
N LEU A 10 -18.74 27.95 -59.09
CA LEU A 10 -18.20 26.60 -59.18
C LEU A 10 -16.76 26.53 -58.68
N GLN A 11 -15.97 27.59 -58.91
CA GLN A 11 -14.60 27.69 -58.45
C GLN A 11 -14.51 27.84 -56.92
N ASP A 12 -15.34 28.71 -56.31
CA ASP A 12 -15.43 28.85 -54.85
C ASP A 12 -15.87 27.54 -54.17
N LEU A 13 -16.86 26.85 -54.75
CA LEU A 13 -17.31 25.55 -54.25
C LEU A 13 -16.22 24.48 -54.33
N ALA A 14 -15.42 24.48 -55.41
CA ALA A 14 -14.29 23.56 -55.57
C ALA A 14 -13.19 23.83 -54.53
N GLU A 15 -12.79 25.09 -54.33
CA GLU A 15 -11.81 25.47 -53.30
C GLU A 15 -12.30 25.11 -51.89
N ARG A 16 -13.57 25.36 -51.60
CA ARG A 16 -14.18 25.03 -50.32
C ARG A 16 -14.22 23.53 -50.09
N ARG A 17 -14.52 22.73 -51.12
CA ARG A 17 -14.49 21.27 -51.05
C ARG A 17 -13.08 20.76 -50.76
N GLU A 18 -12.07 21.27 -51.45
CA GLU A 18 -10.68 20.88 -51.21
C GLU A 18 -10.24 21.20 -49.77
N LYS A 19 -10.65 22.35 -49.24
CA LYS A 19 -10.37 22.74 -47.84
C LYS A 19 -11.04 21.80 -46.83
N ILE A 20 -12.28 21.39 -47.09
CA ILE A 20 -13.00 20.42 -46.27
C ILE A 20 -12.30 19.07 -46.31
N GLU A 21 -11.98 18.53 -47.49
CA GLU A 21 -11.32 17.24 -47.64
C GLU A 21 -9.95 17.21 -46.93
N LYS A 22 -9.15 18.28 -47.03
CA LYS A 22 -7.90 18.42 -46.26
C LYS A 22 -8.13 18.39 -44.75
N THR A 23 -9.18 19.08 -44.28
CA THR A 23 -9.51 19.13 -42.85
C THR A 23 -10.00 17.77 -42.35
N GLU A 24 -10.83 17.08 -43.11
CA GLU A 24 -11.32 15.73 -42.79
C GLU A 24 -10.17 14.73 -42.67
N GLN A 25 -9.22 14.75 -43.62
CA GLN A 25 -8.02 13.91 -43.55
C GLN A 25 -7.18 14.19 -42.31
N GLN A 26 -6.99 15.47 -41.95
CA GLN A 26 -6.27 15.84 -40.73
C GLN A 26 -6.97 15.37 -39.46
N ILE A 27 -8.30 15.49 -39.41
CA ILE A 27 -9.11 15.03 -38.28
C ILE A 27 -9.03 13.50 -38.16
N ALA A 28 -9.19 12.77 -39.26
CA ALA A 28 -9.10 11.31 -39.29
C ALA A 28 -7.73 10.81 -38.77
N LEU A 29 -6.64 11.46 -39.21
CA LEU A 29 -5.30 11.15 -38.72
C LEU A 29 -5.16 11.38 -37.20
N LYS A 30 -5.62 12.54 -36.72
CA LYS A 30 -5.58 12.87 -35.29
C LYS A 30 -6.42 11.91 -34.46
N GLN A 31 -7.60 11.53 -34.93
CA GLN A 31 -8.47 10.55 -34.27
C GLN A 31 -7.81 9.18 -34.18
N GLY A 32 -7.15 8.72 -35.25
CA GLY A 32 -6.39 7.47 -35.24
C GLY A 32 -5.26 7.48 -34.20
N LEU A 33 -4.50 8.57 -34.14
CA LEU A 33 -3.43 8.75 -33.15
C LEU A 33 -3.98 8.79 -31.71
N LEU A 34 -5.07 9.52 -31.49
CA LEU A 34 -5.70 9.63 -30.17
C LEU A 34 -6.20 8.26 -29.70
N LYS A 35 -6.90 7.52 -30.57
CA LYS A 35 -7.41 6.18 -30.26
C LYS A 35 -6.29 5.19 -29.92
N ALA A 36 -5.18 5.24 -30.66
CA ALA A 36 -4.00 4.43 -30.36
C ALA A 36 -3.38 4.82 -29.00
N ALA A 37 -3.32 6.11 -28.68
CA ALA A 37 -2.84 6.60 -27.40
C ALA A 37 -3.76 6.17 -26.24
N GLU A 38 -5.07 6.31 -26.39
CA GLU A 38 -6.08 5.84 -25.41
C GLU A 38 -5.92 4.34 -25.14
N THR A 39 -5.85 3.53 -26.20
CA THR A 39 -5.68 2.07 -26.07
C THR A 39 -4.39 1.73 -25.32
N ARG A 40 -3.29 2.46 -25.61
CA ARG A 40 -2.01 2.28 -24.91
C ARG A 40 -2.11 2.68 -23.44
N ILE A 41 -2.82 3.76 -23.13
CA ILE A 41 -3.03 4.22 -21.74
C ILE A 41 -3.87 3.20 -20.98
N GLU A 42 -4.99 2.73 -21.54
CA GLU A 42 -5.84 1.72 -20.92
C GLU A 42 -5.07 0.45 -20.58
N LYS A 43 -4.22 -0.02 -21.51
CA LYS A 43 -3.34 -1.17 -21.26
C LYS A 43 -2.40 -0.91 -20.09
N ARG A 44 -1.74 0.26 -20.06
CA ARG A 44 -0.83 0.64 -18.96
C ARG A 44 -1.54 0.74 -17.62
N VAL A 45 -2.74 1.32 -17.60
CA VAL A 45 -3.56 1.41 -16.39
C VAL A 45 -3.95 0.02 -15.89
N SER A 46 -4.31 -0.90 -16.78
CA SER A 46 -4.61 -2.29 -16.42
C SER A 46 -3.39 -3.00 -15.83
N GLU A 47 -2.22 -2.86 -16.46
CA GLU A 47 -0.95 -3.42 -15.96
C GLU A 47 -0.62 -2.88 -14.56
N LEU A 48 -0.77 -1.56 -14.34
CA LEU A 48 -0.52 -0.92 -13.05
C LEU A 48 -1.48 -1.42 -11.96
N LYS A 49 -2.77 -1.58 -12.28
CA LYS A 49 -3.76 -2.13 -11.34
C LYS A 49 -3.44 -3.57 -10.95
N GLN A 50 -3.01 -4.39 -11.90
CA GLN A 50 -2.60 -5.77 -11.61
C GLN A 50 -1.36 -5.81 -10.71
N LEU A 51 -0.39 -4.92 -10.95
CA LEU A 51 0.79 -4.80 -10.12
C LEU A 51 0.43 -4.34 -8.70
N GLU A 52 -0.45 -3.34 -8.57
CA GLU A 52 -0.94 -2.86 -7.27
C GLU A 52 -1.60 -4.00 -6.47
N LEU A 53 -2.48 -4.78 -7.11
CA LEU A 53 -3.11 -5.94 -6.47
C LEU A 53 -2.10 -7.00 -6.05
N THR A 54 -1.09 -7.26 -6.90
CA THR A 54 -0.02 -8.22 -6.59
C THR A 54 0.78 -7.76 -5.38
N ILE A 55 1.18 -6.48 -5.34
CA ILE A 55 1.94 -5.91 -4.21
C ILE A 55 1.10 -5.96 -2.93
N LYS A 56 -0.19 -5.57 -2.98
CA LYS A 56 -1.09 -5.68 -1.82
C LYS A 56 -1.23 -7.12 -1.32
N GLY A 57 -1.32 -8.08 -2.24
CA GLY A 57 -1.33 -9.51 -1.90
C GLY A 57 -0.06 -9.95 -1.20
N LEU A 58 1.12 -9.60 -1.75
CA LEU A 58 2.41 -9.96 -1.17
C LEU A 58 2.64 -9.33 0.21
N ILE A 59 2.25 -8.06 0.41
CA ILE A 59 2.34 -7.40 1.72
C ILE A 59 1.47 -8.13 2.73
N LYS A 60 0.22 -8.44 2.37
CA LYS A 60 -0.69 -9.17 3.25
C LYS A 60 -0.14 -10.56 3.61
N ASP A 61 0.34 -11.31 2.62
CA ASP A 61 0.90 -12.66 2.85
C ASP A 61 2.13 -12.59 3.77
N HIS A 62 2.97 -11.58 3.58
CA HIS A 62 4.12 -11.34 4.43
C HIS A 62 3.72 -11.00 5.87
N ASP A 63 2.76 -10.08 6.05
CA ASP A 63 2.25 -9.69 7.36
C ASP A 63 1.60 -10.87 8.08
N ASP A 64 0.76 -11.66 7.39
CA ASP A 64 0.14 -12.88 7.92
C ASP A 64 1.21 -13.90 8.35
N GLN A 65 2.29 -14.05 7.59
CA GLN A 65 3.40 -14.94 7.95
C GLN A 65 4.18 -14.43 9.16
N GLN A 66 4.47 -13.13 9.23
CA GLN A 66 5.12 -12.53 10.39
C GLN A 66 4.26 -12.66 11.64
N GLU A 67 2.96 -12.40 11.53
CA GLU A 67 2.03 -12.56 12.64
C GLU A 67 1.96 -14.01 13.11
N LYS A 68 1.89 -14.99 12.20
CA LYS A 68 1.93 -16.42 12.55
C LYS A 68 3.23 -16.80 13.29
N LYS A 69 4.38 -16.34 12.80
CA LYS A 69 5.68 -16.59 13.46
C LYS A 69 5.70 -15.98 14.86
N MET A 70 5.27 -14.73 15.00
CA MET A 70 5.23 -14.04 16.29
C MET A 70 4.25 -14.72 17.26
N ASN A 71 3.05 -15.05 16.80
CA ASN A 71 2.05 -15.77 17.59
C ASN A 71 2.55 -17.14 18.05
N SER A 72 3.36 -17.82 17.23
CA SER A 72 4.01 -19.08 17.63
C SER A 72 5.00 -18.86 18.79
N LEU A 73 5.86 -17.83 18.70
CA LEU A 73 6.80 -17.47 19.76
C LEU A 73 6.08 -17.12 21.06
N VAL A 74 5.06 -16.26 20.98
CA VAL A 74 4.21 -15.88 22.13
C VAL A 74 3.62 -17.14 22.78
N LYS A 75 3.05 -18.06 21.99
CA LYS A 75 2.48 -19.31 22.53
C LYS A 75 3.50 -20.18 23.25
N ILE A 76 4.74 -20.26 22.76
CA ILE A 76 5.81 -21.02 23.42
C ILE A 76 6.06 -20.47 24.82
N TYR A 77 6.19 -19.14 24.95
CA TYR A 77 6.42 -18.51 26.25
C TYR A 77 5.19 -18.53 27.16
N GLU A 78 3.97 -18.41 26.61
CA GLU A 78 2.73 -18.52 27.39
C GLU A 78 2.49 -19.94 27.95
N ALA A 79 2.95 -20.97 27.24
CA ALA A 79 2.85 -22.37 27.66
C ALA A 79 3.96 -22.78 28.65
N MET A 80 5.02 -21.97 28.76
CA MET A 80 6.15 -22.23 29.64
C MET A 80 5.81 -21.91 31.11
N LYS A 81 6.53 -22.56 32.04
CA LYS A 81 6.43 -22.23 33.47
C LYS A 81 6.89 -20.78 33.70
N PRO A 82 6.18 -19.97 34.52
CA PRO A 82 6.51 -18.55 34.70
C PRO A 82 7.96 -18.28 35.11
N LYS A 83 8.52 -19.13 35.98
CA LYS A 83 9.92 -19.03 36.43
C LYS A 83 10.94 -19.25 35.31
N ASP A 84 10.66 -20.17 34.40
CA ASP A 84 11.57 -20.47 33.28
C ASP A 84 11.48 -19.39 32.20
N ALA A 85 10.27 -18.89 31.91
CA ALA A 85 10.06 -17.76 31.01
C ALA A 85 10.74 -16.48 31.54
N ALA A 86 10.62 -16.20 32.85
CA ALA A 86 11.27 -15.05 33.48
C ALA A 86 12.79 -15.09 33.34
N ARG A 87 13.41 -16.25 33.62
CA ARG A 87 14.87 -16.44 33.46
C ARG A 87 15.33 -16.16 32.02
N ILE A 88 14.56 -16.60 31.02
CA ILE A 88 14.90 -16.34 29.62
C ILE A 88 14.70 -14.86 29.29
N PHE A 89 13.58 -14.25 29.71
CA PHE A 89 13.30 -12.83 29.47
C PHE A 89 14.38 -11.93 30.07
N GLU A 90 14.96 -12.27 31.22
CA GLU A 90 16.06 -11.49 31.80
C GLU A 90 17.34 -11.48 30.94
N GLN A 91 17.56 -12.54 30.15
CA GLN A 91 18.71 -12.70 29.26
C GLN A 91 18.48 -12.11 27.86
N LEU A 92 17.22 -11.84 27.51
CA LEU A 92 16.88 -11.25 26.21
C LEU A 92 17.12 -9.75 26.19
N ASP A 93 17.32 -9.23 24.98
CA ASP A 93 17.30 -7.79 24.75
C ASP A 93 15.90 -7.23 25.05
N ILE A 94 15.86 -5.99 25.50
CA ILE A 94 14.63 -5.36 25.97
C ILE A 94 13.60 -5.19 24.84
N ASP A 95 14.01 -5.04 23.59
CA ASP A 95 13.11 -4.76 22.47
C ASP A 95 12.38 -6.04 22.01
N THR A 96 13.08 -7.18 22.00
CA THR A 96 12.54 -8.52 21.79
C THR A 96 11.53 -8.90 22.87
N ILE A 97 11.81 -8.56 24.14
CA ILE A 97 10.85 -8.79 25.23
C ILE A 97 9.57 -8.00 24.99
N LEU A 98 9.67 -6.74 24.56
CA LEU A 98 8.49 -5.90 24.33
C LEU A 98 7.62 -6.45 23.19
N LEU A 99 8.23 -6.91 22.09
CA LEU A 99 7.54 -7.52 20.96
C LEU A 99 6.67 -8.73 21.39
N VAL A 100 7.21 -9.57 22.27
CA VAL A 100 6.52 -10.75 22.79
C VAL A 100 5.50 -10.35 23.88
N ALA A 101 5.91 -9.55 24.85
CA ALA A 101 5.10 -9.16 26.01
C ALA A 101 3.86 -8.34 25.62
N GLU A 102 3.95 -7.49 24.59
CA GLU A 102 2.82 -6.73 24.05
C GLU A 102 1.70 -7.65 23.54
N ARG A 103 2.06 -8.81 22.97
CA ARG A 103 1.14 -9.78 22.36
C ARG A 103 0.72 -10.90 23.30
N MET A 104 1.36 -11.02 24.47
CA MET A 104 0.99 -11.98 25.51
C MET A 104 -0.28 -11.56 26.22
N LYS A 105 -1.10 -12.53 26.61
CA LYS A 105 -2.26 -12.29 27.50
C LYS A 105 -1.75 -11.83 28.86
N GLU A 106 -2.37 -10.78 29.40
CA GLU A 106 -2.00 -10.21 30.72
C GLU A 106 -1.98 -11.25 31.83
N ARG A 107 -2.94 -12.20 31.83
CA ARG A 107 -3.00 -13.31 32.79
C ARG A 107 -1.80 -14.25 32.75
N ARG A 108 -1.12 -14.36 31.60
CA ARG A 108 0.09 -15.17 31.41
C ARG A 108 1.36 -14.35 31.65
N LEU A 109 1.35 -13.07 31.27
CA LEU A 109 2.49 -12.17 31.45
C LEU A 109 2.73 -11.79 32.92
N ALA A 110 1.67 -11.49 33.68
CA ALA A 110 1.75 -11.07 35.08
C ALA A 110 2.58 -12.02 35.98
N PRO A 111 2.32 -13.35 35.99
CA PRO A 111 3.14 -14.26 36.80
C PRO A 111 4.58 -14.42 36.30
N VAL A 112 4.86 -14.16 35.01
CA VAL A 112 6.23 -14.12 34.49
C VAL A 112 6.96 -12.90 35.04
N MET A 113 6.36 -11.72 34.95
CA MET A 113 6.94 -10.48 35.50
C MET A 113 7.16 -10.56 37.01
N ALA A 114 6.27 -11.24 37.75
CA ALA A 114 6.42 -11.46 39.19
C ALA A 114 7.63 -12.35 39.58
N GLN A 115 8.14 -13.14 38.64
CA GLN A 115 9.32 -14.00 38.84
C GLN A 115 10.62 -13.35 38.34
N MET A 116 10.54 -12.14 37.77
CA MET A 116 11.69 -11.39 37.25
C MET A 116 12.30 -10.48 38.32
N ASN A 117 13.51 -10.01 38.07
CA ASN A 117 14.14 -8.91 38.78
C ASN A 117 13.22 -7.66 38.75
N PRO A 118 12.93 -7.03 39.90
CA PRO A 118 12.06 -5.86 39.99
C PRO A 118 12.48 -4.69 39.08
N GLU A 119 13.78 -4.45 38.90
CA GLU A 119 14.28 -3.37 38.03
C GLU A 119 13.94 -3.67 36.56
N LYS A 120 14.17 -4.91 36.11
CA LYS A 120 13.88 -5.33 34.73
C LYS A 120 12.37 -5.28 34.45
N ALA A 121 11.54 -5.72 35.40
CA ALA A 121 10.08 -5.68 35.27
C ALA A 121 9.55 -4.23 35.20
N LYS A 122 10.14 -3.32 35.99
CA LYS A 122 9.85 -1.88 35.93
C LYS A 122 10.19 -1.30 34.56
N ASP A 123 11.37 -1.61 34.03
CA ASP A 123 11.81 -1.12 32.72
C ASP A 123 10.88 -1.58 31.59
N ILE A 124 10.48 -2.85 31.61
CA ILE A 124 9.50 -3.40 30.66
C ILE A 124 8.17 -2.65 30.76
N THR A 125 7.69 -2.37 31.97
CA THR A 125 6.42 -1.65 32.20
C THR A 125 6.48 -0.23 31.63
N ILE A 126 7.56 0.51 31.91
CA ILE A 126 7.75 1.88 31.40
C ILE A 126 7.76 1.88 29.87
N LYS A 127 8.48 0.93 29.26
CA LYS A 127 8.58 0.85 27.80
C LYS A 127 7.26 0.39 27.15
N LEU A 128 6.53 -0.55 27.76
CA LEU A 128 5.21 -0.96 27.28
C LEU A 128 4.20 0.21 27.35
N SER A 129 4.25 1.04 28.39
CA SER A 129 3.41 2.25 28.47
C SER A 129 3.69 3.19 27.30
N LYS A 130 4.97 3.51 27.07
CA LYS A 130 5.38 4.37 25.95
C LYS A 130 4.99 3.79 24.59
N LEU A 131 5.10 2.47 24.41
CA LEU A 131 4.71 1.81 23.17
C LEU A 131 3.21 1.95 22.89
N ARG A 132 2.38 1.85 23.94
CA ARG A 132 0.91 2.01 23.85
C ARG A 132 0.46 3.47 23.69
N GLU A 133 1.29 4.41 24.12
CA GLU A 133 1.06 5.86 23.97
C GLU A 133 1.43 6.37 22.56
N LEU A 134 2.28 5.67 21.82
CA LEU A 134 2.63 6.05 20.45
C LEU A 134 1.43 5.84 19.52
N PRO A 135 1.00 6.88 18.75
CA PRO A 135 -0.06 6.70 17.77
C PRO A 135 0.38 5.68 16.72
N LEU A 136 -0.51 4.73 16.41
CA LEU A 136 -0.28 3.70 15.41
C LEU A 136 0.25 4.32 14.10
N PRO A 137 1.25 3.69 13.44
CA PRO A 137 1.75 4.16 12.15
C PRO A 137 0.59 4.26 11.16
N GLY A 138 0.23 5.50 10.79
CA GLY A 138 -0.96 5.82 9.99
C GLY A 138 -1.83 6.95 10.55
N THR A 139 -1.62 7.38 11.79
CA THR A 139 -2.32 8.56 12.33
C THR A 139 -1.59 9.82 11.91
N VAL A 140 -2.08 10.50 10.88
CA VAL A 140 -1.62 11.84 10.50
C VAL A 140 -1.82 12.75 11.71
N ILE A 141 -0.73 13.16 12.37
CA ILE A 141 -0.76 14.25 13.34
C ILE A 141 -0.89 15.53 12.53
N VAL A 142 -2.14 15.97 12.31
CA VAL A 142 -2.39 17.34 11.88
C VAL A 142 -2.21 18.19 13.14
N GLN A 143 -1.09 18.91 13.19
CA GLN A 143 -0.93 20.06 14.08
C GLN A 143 -1.71 21.25 13.55
#